data_AF-A0A2H9P6I9-F1
#
_entry.id   AF-A0A2H9P6I9-F1
#
_cell.length_a   1.000
_cell.length_b   1.000
_cell.length_c   1.000
_cell.angle_alpha   90.00
_cell.angle_beta   90.00
_cell.angle_gamma   90.00
#
_symmetry.space_group_name_H-M   'P 1'
#
loop_
_entity.id
_entity.type
_entity.pdbx_description
1 polymer ?
#
loop_
_entity_poly.entity_id
_entity_poly.type
_entity_poly.pdbx_seq_one_letter_code
_entity_poly.pdbx_strand_id
1 'polypeptide(L)' 'DGNGRLARLLTNLRLMRAGFPPIVLQRRIRKSYYDALEKADDGDLTQFAALVARDVGSALDLWLEAAA' A
#
# COMPACT_ATOMS: atom_id res chain seq x y z
N ASP A 1 3.90 3.49 17.97
CA ASP A 1 2.52 3.99 17.93
C ASP A 1 1.63 3.14 17.01
N GLY A 2 0.35 2.97 17.36
CA GLY A 2 -0.60 2.04 16.73
C GLY A 2 -1.26 2.58 15.45
N ASN A 3 -1.27 3.89 15.26
CA ASN A 3 -1.94 4.56 14.15
C ASN A 3 -1.48 4.07 12.78
N GLY A 4 -0.18 3.90 12.58
CA GLY A 4 0.36 3.37 11.32
C GLY A 4 -0.05 1.91 11.05
N ARG A 5 -0.38 1.11 12.07
CA ARG A 5 -0.95 -0.24 11.85
C ARG A 5 -2.42 -0.15 11.46
N LEU A 6 -3.20 0.68 12.14
CA LEU A 6 -4.61 0.89 11.83
C LEU A 6 -4.81 1.47 10.42
N ALA A 7 -4.00 2.47 10.02
CA ALA A 7 -4.06 3.06 8.68
C ALA A 7 -3.82 2.04 7.56
N ARG A 8 -2.85 1.13 7.74
CA ARG A 8 -2.58 0.04 6.79
C ARG A 8 -3.70 -0.99 6.77
N LEU A 9 -4.27 -1.33 7.93
CA LEU A 9 -5.45 -2.19 8.01
C LEU A 9 -6.65 -1.57 7.28
N LEU A 10 -6.90 -0.27 7.46
CA LEU A 10 -7.98 0.44 6.79
C LEU A 10 -7.77 0.49 5.26
N THR A 11 -6.53 0.71 4.83
CA THR A 11 -6.14 0.66 3.41
C THR A 11 -6.46 -0.71 2.81
N ASN A 12 -6.01 -1.78 3.46
CA ASN A 12 -6.30 -3.15 3.02
C ASN A 12 -7.79 -3.48 3.06
N LEU A 13 -8.52 -3.03 4.09
CA LEU A 13 -9.97 -3.20 4.15
C LEU A 13 -10.64 -2.55 2.93
N ARG A 14 -10.24 -1.34 2.56
CA ARG A 14 -10.82 -0.64 1.41
C ARG A 14 -10.49 -1.33 0.08
N LEU A 15 -9.26 -1.83 -0.07
CA LEU A 15 -8.81 -2.59 -1.24
C LEU A 15 -9.61 -3.90 -1.39
N MET A 16 -9.72 -4.67 -0.31
CA MET A 16 -10.47 -5.92 -0.30
C MET A 16 -11.96 -5.68 -0.61
N ARG A 17 -12.56 -4.61 -0.08
CA ARG A 17 -13.94 -4.22 -0.42
C ARG A 17 -14.11 -3.80 -1.89
N ALA A 18 -13.04 -3.43 -2.57
CA ALA A 18 -13.03 -3.16 -4.02
C ALA A 18 -12.63 -4.39 -4.87
N GLY A 19 -12.40 -5.56 -4.26
CA GLY A 19 -11.99 -6.77 -4.98
C GLY A 19 -10.49 -6.89 -5.25
N PHE A 20 -9.66 -6.01 -4.67
CA PHE A 20 -8.20 -6.13 -4.77
C PHE A 20 -7.64 -7.04 -3.67
N PRO A 21 -6.53 -7.75 -3.93
CA PRO A 21 -5.83 -8.51 -2.91
C PRO A 21 -5.27 -7.58 -1.82
N PRO A 22 -5.09 -8.09 -0.59
CA PRO A 22 -4.42 -7.32 0.46
C PRO A 22 -2.95 -7.09 0.09
N ILE A 23 -2.43 -5.90 0.38
CA ILE A 23 -1.04 -5.54 0.13
C ILE A 23 -0.20 -5.57 1.40
N VAL A 24 1.10 -5.81 1.22
CA VAL A 24 2.10 -5.80 2.29
C VAL A 24 3.15 -4.75 2.00
N LEU A 25 3.08 -3.62 2.72
CA LEU A 25 4.11 -2.59 2.68
C LEU A 25 5.38 -3.11 3.38
N GLN A 26 6.40 -3.46 2.59
CA GLN A 26 7.59 -4.15 3.09
C GLN A 26 8.45 -3.25 3.99
N ARG A 27 9.08 -3.84 5.03
CA ARG A 27 9.93 -3.06 5.94
C ARG A 27 11.09 -2.35 5.23
N ARG A 28 11.61 -2.92 4.13
CA ARG A 28 12.73 -2.33 3.38
C ARG A 28 12.40 -0.99 2.73
N ILE A 29 11.14 -0.74 2.40
CA ILE A 29 10.69 0.52 1.78
C ILE A 29 10.32 1.59 2.82
N ARG A 30 10.62 1.36 4.10
CA ARG A 30 10.20 2.24 5.21
C ARG A 30 10.57 3.70 4.96
N LYS A 31 11.79 3.97 4.47
CA LYS A 31 12.24 5.34 4.15
C LYS A 31 11.33 5.98 3.10
N SER A 32 11.23 5.38 1.92
CA SER A 32 10.38 5.88 0.83
C SER A 32 8.91 6.02 1.22
N TYR A 33 8.41 5.16 2.10
CA TYR A 33 7.05 5.27 2.64
C TYR A 33 6.88 6.54 3.49
N TYR A 34 7.83 6.86 4.37
CA TYR A 34 7.77 8.09 5.16
C TYR A 34 7.98 9.34 4.29
N ASP A 35 8.94 9.31 3.35
CA ASP A 35 9.17 10.42 2.42
C ASP A 35 7.90 10.72 1.58
N ALA A 36 7.15 9.67 1.20
CA ALA A 36 5.89 9.81 0.48
C ALA A 36 4.75 10.32 1.37
N LEU A 37 4.74 9.99 2.67
CA LEU A 37 3.78 10.53 3.63
C LEU A 37 4.04 12.01 3.93
N GLU A 38 5.30 12.40 4.05
CA GLU A 38 5.67 13.80 4.28
C GLU A 38 5.19 14.70 3.13
N LYS A 39 5.36 14.26 1.88
CA LYS A 39 4.80 14.95 0.71
C LYS A 39 3.28 14.94 0.67
N ALA A 40 2.67 13.85 1.13
CA ALA A 40 1.23 13.75 1.23
C ALA A 40 0.66 14.73 2.27
N ASP A 41 1.38 14.99 3.35
CA ASP A 41 1.01 16.00 4.36
C ASP A 41 1.01 17.42 3.75
N ASP A 42 1.88 17.68 2.77
CA ASP A 42 1.88 18.90 1.93
C ASP A 42 0.84 18.89 0.80
N GLY A 43 0.04 17.82 0.69
CA GLY A 43 -1.03 17.66 -0.31
C GLY A 43 -0.64 16.92 -1.59
N ASP A 44 0.62 16.54 -1.78
CA ASP A 44 1.07 15.74 -2.92
C ASP A 44 1.00 14.23 -2.62
N LEU A 45 -0.12 13.62 -3.00
CA LEU A 45 -0.36 12.19 -2.84
C LEU A 45 0.32 11.32 -3.91
N THR A 46 0.99 11.90 -4.90
CA THR A 46 1.45 11.17 -6.09
C THR A 46 2.39 10.03 -5.73
N GLN A 47 3.38 10.29 -4.86
CA GLN A 47 4.35 9.28 -4.46
C GLN A 47 3.72 8.18 -3.61
N PHE A 48 2.81 8.55 -2.71
CA PHE A 48 2.11 7.59 -1.87
C PHE A 48 1.19 6.67 -2.70
N ALA A 49 0.42 7.25 -3.63
CA ALA A 49 -0.43 6.50 -4.54
C ALA A 49 0.38 5.55 -5.43
N ALA A 50 1.53 5.98 -5.94
CA ALA A 50 2.43 5.13 -6.73
C ALA A 50 2.98 3.94 -5.92
N LEU A 51 3.33 4.14 -4.65
CA LEU A 51 3.77 3.04 -3.76
C LEU A 51 2.66 2.00 -3.55
N VAL A 52 1.44 2.46 -3.27
CA VAL A 52 0.28 1.58 -3.10
C VAL A 52 -0.04 0.83 -4.40
N ALA A 53 -0.07 1.54 -5.54
CA ALA A 53 -0.36 0.94 -6.84
C ALA A 53 0.66 -0.15 -7.22
N ARG A 54 1.96 0.10 -6.98
CA ARG A 54 3.01 -0.90 -7.19
C ARG A 54 2.75 -2.16 -6.36
N ASP A 55 2.48 -1.99 -5.07
CA ASP A 55 2.31 -3.13 -4.16
C ASP A 55 0.99 -3.88 -4.43
N VAL A 56 -0.06 -3.21 -4.93
CA VAL A 56 -1.27 -3.85 -5.46
C VAL A 56 -0.95 -4.68 -6.69
N GLY A 57 -0.17 -4.14 -7.64
CA GLY A 57 0.27 -4.87 -8.84
C GLY A 57 1.03 -6.14 -8.49
N SER A 58 2.06 -6.04 -7.64
CA SER A 58 2.82 -7.21 -7.19
C SER A 58 1.98 -8.24 -6.43
N ALA A 59 0.97 -7.80 -5.69
CA ALA A 59 0.03 -8.71 -5.04
C ALA A 59 -0.86 -9.41 -6.08
N LEU A 60 -1.38 -8.70 -7.08
CA LEU A 60 -2.18 -9.30 -8.15
C LEU A 60 -1.37 -10.36 -8.93
N ASP A 61 -0.14 -10.04 -9.31
CA ASP A 61 0.74 -10.96 -10.02
C ASP A 61 0.92 -12.27 -9.23
N LEU A 62 1.24 -12.17 -7.94
CA LEU A 62 1.38 -13.33 -7.05
C LEU A 62 0.09 -14.19 -6.99
N TRP A 63 -1.07 -13.54 -6.92
CA TRP A 63 -2.35 -14.25 -6.83
C TRP A 63 -2.73 -14.92 -8.16
N LEU A 64 -2.43 -14.27 -9.29
CA LEU A 64 -2.66 -14.84 -10.62
C LEU A 64 -1.73 -16.03 -10.87
N GLU A 65 -0.45 -15.92 -10.49
CA GLU A 65 0.50 -17.03 -10.57
C GLU A 65 0.08 -18.22 -9.71
N ALA A 66 -0.45 -17.98 -8.50
CA ALA A 66 -0.90 -19.05 -7.61
C ALA A 66 -2.23 -19.71 -8.05
N ALA A 67 -3.02 -19.03 -8.88
CA ALA A 67 -4.29 -19.52 -9.40
C ALA A 67 -4.16 -20.26 -10.74
N ALA A 68 -2.98 -20.20 -11.38
CA ALA A 68 -2.65 -20.90 -12.62
C ALA A 68 -2.18 -22.34 -12.34
#